data_AF-A0A229UM01-F1
#
_entry.id   AF-A0A229UM01-F1
#
_cell.length_a   1.000
_cell.length_b   1.000
_cell.length_c   1.000
_cell.angle_alpha   90.00
_cell.angle_beta   90.00
_cell.angle_gamma   90.00
#
_symmetry.space_group_name_H-M   'P 1'
#
loop_
_entity.id
_entity.type
_entity.pdbx_description
1 polymer ?
#
loop_
_entity_poly.entity_id
_entity_poly.type
_entity_poly.pdbx_seq_one_letter_code
_entity_poly.pdbx_strand_id
1 'polypeptide(L)'
;MKKLNYVKLTLDLLMGITFALLFNKQVLGGLTFHEIAGTIIGGAFLTHILLNWRWVKNVTLQLFDRKLPAITRFGYALNVLLLISMTTIMVSGVFISKILFPSMHIGDQMWFKIAHISLSFMTLITVGIHIGLHWKWVISVCSRIVPFAKTKAWGGYAAKLAAVLLLLFGAYEMNATSFGQRVASTANLLGSGTIQMGGEGGRPPFAAEGQRQGTQAAQGTQGTQASPSSQGTQGQPSRAGGEEGGRAVRGAEGMQRGPEGGARGRSANAFQVLATYFGIMSVFVIVTYYLEKRWSRRKRAVKLEA
;
A
#
# COMPACT_ATOMS: atom_id res chain seq x y z
N MET A 1 -2.79 22.01 -27.31
CA MET A 1 -1.88 20.98 -26.74
C MET A 1 -1.43 21.25 -25.30
N LYS A 2 -1.15 22.51 -24.88
CA LYS A 2 -0.71 22.84 -23.50
C LYS A 2 -1.74 22.48 -22.40
N LYS A 3 -3.03 22.80 -22.61
CA LYS A 3 -4.11 22.53 -21.65
C LYS A 3 -4.26 21.03 -21.32
N LEU A 4 -4.14 20.15 -22.32
CA LEU A 4 -4.31 18.70 -22.12
C LEU A 4 -3.22 18.09 -21.25
N ASN A 5 -1.98 18.57 -21.32
CA ASN A 5 -0.91 18.06 -20.46
C ASN A 5 -1.12 18.43 -18.99
N TYR A 6 -1.71 19.60 -18.71
CA TYR A 6 -2.07 19.98 -17.34
C TYR A 6 -3.24 19.15 -16.81
N VAL A 7 -4.23 18.85 -17.66
CA VAL A 7 -5.33 17.94 -17.29
C VAL A 7 -4.79 16.55 -16.96
N LYS A 8 -3.91 16.00 -17.80
CA LYS A 8 -3.25 14.71 -17.54
C LYS A 8 -2.48 14.71 -16.22
N LEU A 9 -1.63 15.71 -16.01
CA LEU A 9 -0.85 15.82 -14.77
C LEU A 9 -1.75 15.96 -13.53
N THR A 10 -2.83 16.74 -13.62
CA THR A 10 -3.78 16.92 -12.51
C THR A 10 -4.52 15.62 -12.20
N LEU A 11 -4.98 14.91 -13.23
CA LEU A 11 -5.59 13.60 -13.09
C LEU A 11 -4.62 12.61 -12.41
N ASP A 12 -3.37 12.56 -12.87
CA ASP A 12 -2.34 11.67 -12.34
C ASP A 12 -2.00 12.01 -10.87
N LEU A 13 -1.95 13.29 -10.54
CA LEU A 13 -1.72 13.76 -9.16
C LEU A 13 -2.88 13.35 -8.25
N LEU A 14 -4.13 13.56 -8.67
CA LEU A 14 -5.31 13.19 -7.89
C LEU A 14 -5.41 11.67 -7.71
N MET A 15 -5.12 10.90 -8.76
CA MET A 15 -5.03 9.45 -8.66
C MET A 15 -3.93 9.03 -7.69
N GLY A 16 -2.73 9.63 -7.75
CA GLY A 16 -1.63 9.32 -6.85
C GLY A 16 -1.97 9.59 -5.38
N ILE A 17 -2.58 10.74 -5.08
CA ILE A 17 -3.04 11.09 -3.73
C ILE A 17 -4.11 10.09 -3.24
N THR A 18 -5.11 9.82 -4.08
CA THR A 18 -6.20 8.90 -3.73
C THR A 18 -5.66 7.49 -3.50
N PHE A 19 -4.76 7.01 -4.36
CA PHE A 19 -4.13 5.71 -4.24
C PHE A 19 -3.35 5.57 -2.93
N ALA A 20 -2.59 6.59 -2.53
CA ALA A 20 -1.87 6.60 -1.26
C ALA A 20 -2.82 6.56 -0.04
N LEU A 21 -3.94 7.28 -0.09
CA LEU A 21 -4.96 7.25 0.97
C LEU A 21 -5.61 5.86 1.13
N LEU A 22 -5.79 5.14 0.00
CA LEU A 22 -6.46 3.84 0.00
C LEU A 22 -5.67 2.74 0.74
N PHE A 23 -4.37 2.91 0.99
CA PHE A 23 -3.61 1.93 1.78
C PHE A 23 -4.04 1.85 3.25
N ASN A 24 -4.76 2.85 3.76
CA ASN A 24 -5.35 2.79 5.08
C ASN A 24 -6.88 2.92 5.01
N LYS A 25 -7.55 1.77 5.18
CA LYS A 25 -9.02 1.65 5.13
C LYS A 25 -9.77 2.37 6.27
N GLN A 26 -9.07 2.95 7.26
CA GLN A 26 -9.68 3.67 8.38
C GLN A 26 -9.66 5.20 8.20
N VAL A 27 -9.10 5.69 7.09
CA VAL A 27 -8.99 7.11 6.78
C VAL A 27 -10.35 7.69 6.33
N LEU A 28 -10.60 8.96 6.67
CA LEU A 28 -11.69 9.80 6.13
C LEU A 28 -13.09 9.14 6.09
N GLY A 29 -13.48 8.43 7.15
CA GLY A 29 -14.80 7.78 7.23
C GLY A 29 -14.76 6.25 7.09
N GLY A 30 -13.56 5.67 7.05
CA GLY A 30 -13.38 4.23 7.19
C GLY A 30 -13.66 3.45 5.91
N LEU A 31 -14.25 2.26 6.05
CA LEU A 31 -14.44 1.34 4.94
C LEU A 31 -15.29 1.94 3.81
N THR A 32 -16.31 2.73 4.14
CA THR A 32 -17.16 3.43 3.16
C THR A 32 -16.34 4.35 2.26
N PHE A 33 -15.42 5.12 2.84
CA PHE A 33 -14.53 5.98 2.07
C PHE A 33 -13.63 5.15 1.16
N HIS A 34 -13.05 4.06 1.67
CA HIS A 34 -12.18 3.19 0.87
C HIS A 34 -12.90 2.62 -0.36
N GLU A 35 -14.13 2.15 -0.22
CA GLU A 35 -14.89 1.61 -1.35
C GLU A 35 -15.29 2.70 -2.37
N ILE A 36 -15.74 3.86 -1.89
CA ILE A 36 -16.13 5.00 -2.76
C ILE A 36 -14.90 5.55 -3.50
N ALA A 37 -13.84 5.86 -2.77
CA ALA A 37 -12.60 6.37 -3.35
C ALA A 37 -11.96 5.34 -4.28
N GLY A 38 -12.03 4.05 -3.95
CA GLY A 38 -11.61 2.93 -4.80
C GLY A 38 -12.37 2.85 -6.13
N THR A 39 -13.68 3.12 -6.10
CA THR A 39 -14.50 3.15 -7.31
C THR A 39 -14.19 4.38 -8.17
N ILE A 40 -14.05 5.56 -7.53
CA ILE A 40 -13.70 6.81 -8.21
C ILE A 40 -12.33 6.74 -8.87
N ILE A 41 -11.31 6.20 -8.18
CA ILE A 41 -9.98 6.05 -8.77
C ILE A 41 -10.01 5.08 -9.96
N GLY A 42 -10.89 4.09 -9.95
CA GLY A 42 -11.09 3.22 -11.11
C GLY A 42 -11.57 4.00 -12.33
N GLY A 43 -12.61 4.83 -12.19
CA GLY A 43 -13.06 5.72 -13.27
C GLY A 43 -11.99 6.70 -13.75
N ALA A 44 -11.21 7.27 -12.81
CA ALA A 44 -10.09 8.14 -13.12
C ALA A 44 -8.98 7.40 -13.92
N PHE A 45 -8.70 6.16 -13.56
CA PHE A 45 -7.72 5.32 -14.25
C PHE A 45 -8.15 4.97 -15.69
N LEU A 46 -9.43 4.63 -15.90
CA LEU A 46 -9.97 4.46 -17.27
C LEU A 46 -9.81 5.75 -18.08
N THR A 47 -10.15 6.89 -17.47
CA THR A 47 -9.98 8.22 -18.09
C THR A 47 -8.51 8.48 -18.45
N HIS A 48 -7.57 8.13 -17.57
CA HIS A 48 -6.14 8.25 -17.83
C HIS A 48 -5.70 7.43 -19.05
N ILE A 49 -6.17 6.18 -19.18
CA ILE A 49 -5.89 5.32 -20.33
C ILE A 49 -6.46 5.94 -21.61
N LEU A 50 -7.72 6.40 -21.58
CA LEU A 50 -8.40 7.02 -22.71
C LEU A 50 -7.66 8.28 -23.20
N LEU A 51 -7.25 9.16 -22.29
CA LEU A 51 -6.47 10.35 -22.60
C LEU A 51 -5.08 10.04 -23.18
N ASN A 52 -4.57 8.83 -22.93
CA ASN A 52 -3.29 8.34 -23.42
C ASN A 52 -3.44 7.22 -24.48
N TRP A 53 -4.63 7.06 -25.08
CA TRP A 53 -4.94 5.94 -25.97
C TRP A 53 -3.99 5.78 -27.16
N ARG A 54 -3.56 6.90 -27.76
CA ARG A 54 -2.57 6.87 -28.87
C ARG A 54 -1.25 6.24 -28.43
N TRP A 55 -0.81 6.55 -27.21
CA TRP A 55 0.40 5.98 -26.64
C TRP A 55 0.17 4.49 -26.36
N VAL A 56 -0.96 4.11 -25.76
CA VAL A 56 -1.32 2.71 -25.50
C VAL A 56 -1.33 1.88 -26.79
N LYS A 57 -1.96 2.38 -27.87
CA LYS A 57 -1.96 1.70 -29.18
C LYS A 57 -0.54 1.47 -29.69
N ASN A 58 0.30 2.50 -29.68
CA ASN A 58 1.68 2.41 -30.18
C ASN A 58 2.51 1.44 -29.35
N VAL A 59 2.32 1.47 -28.04
CA VAL A 59 2.90 0.56 -27.05
C VAL A 59 2.50 -0.86 -27.41
N THR A 60 1.21 -1.18 -27.49
CA THR A 60 0.72 -2.53 -27.81
C THR A 60 1.27 -3.06 -29.13
N LEU A 61 1.40 -2.22 -30.16
CA LEU A 61 2.00 -2.62 -31.44
C LEU A 61 3.50 -2.90 -31.33
N GLN A 62 4.21 -2.10 -30.52
CA GLN A 62 5.66 -2.24 -30.30
C GLN A 62 6.05 -3.42 -29.40
N LEU A 63 5.10 -4.04 -28.70
CA LEU A 63 5.34 -5.24 -27.88
C LEU A 63 5.99 -6.38 -28.66
N PHE A 64 5.61 -6.52 -29.93
CA PHE A 64 6.08 -7.59 -30.81
C PHE A 64 7.36 -7.21 -31.57
N ASP A 65 7.85 -5.98 -31.40
CA ASP A 65 9.04 -5.51 -32.11
C ASP A 65 10.33 -5.82 -31.33
N ARG A 66 11.12 -6.76 -31.85
CA ARG A 66 12.42 -7.18 -31.31
C ARG A 66 13.56 -6.21 -31.59
N LYS A 67 13.36 -5.05 -32.22
CA LYS A 67 14.43 -4.08 -32.52
C LYS A 67 14.61 -2.96 -31.49
N LEU A 68 13.77 -2.90 -30.46
CA LEU A 68 13.77 -1.77 -29.52
C LEU A 68 14.90 -1.82 -28.46
N PRO A 69 15.44 -0.67 -28.02
CA PRO A 69 16.40 -0.60 -26.92
C PRO A 69 15.83 -1.20 -25.61
N ALA A 70 16.67 -1.90 -24.84
CA ALA A 70 16.25 -2.59 -23.60
C ALA A 70 15.53 -1.68 -22.58
N ILE A 71 15.93 -0.41 -22.46
CA ILE A 71 15.29 0.55 -21.53
C ILE A 71 13.87 0.93 -21.97
N THR A 72 13.64 1.02 -23.28
CA THR A 72 12.31 1.27 -23.86
C THR A 72 11.42 0.04 -23.64
N ARG A 73 11.98 -1.16 -23.79
CA ARG A 73 11.26 -2.41 -23.48
C ARG A 73 10.91 -2.54 -22.01
N PHE A 74 11.82 -2.16 -21.11
CA PHE A 74 11.55 -2.17 -19.68
C PHE A 74 10.41 -1.19 -19.33
N GLY A 75 10.47 0.05 -19.84
CA GLY A 75 9.39 1.02 -19.66
C GLY A 75 8.06 0.51 -20.23
N TYR A 76 8.08 -0.17 -21.37
CA TYR A 76 6.91 -0.84 -21.94
C TYR A 76 6.36 -1.91 -20.99
N ALA A 77 7.18 -2.87 -20.57
CA ALA A 77 6.78 -3.99 -19.72
C ALA A 77 6.22 -3.49 -18.37
N LEU A 78 6.83 -2.45 -17.83
CA LEU A 78 6.39 -1.79 -16.60
C LEU A 78 4.98 -1.22 -16.73
N ASN A 79 4.65 -0.60 -17.87
CA ASN A 79 3.31 -0.06 -18.10
C ASN A 79 2.26 -1.17 -18.29
N VAL A 80 2.61 -2.28 -18.93
CA VAL A 80 1.74 -3.45 -19.00
C VAL A 80 1.50 -4.04 -17.60
N LEU A 81 2.55 -4.14 -16.79
CA LEU A 81 2.45 -4.60 -15.41
C LEU A 81 1.54 -3.68 -14.58
N LEU A 82 1.63 -2.35 -14.76
CA LEU A 82 0.72 -1.39 -14.14
C LEU A 82 -0.72 -1.60 -14.59
N LEU A 83 -0.95 -1.77 -15.89
CA LEU A 83 -2.29 -2.00 -16.43
C LEU A 83 -2.94 -3.25 -15.83
N ILE A 84 -2.21 -4.37 -15.82
CA ILE A 84 -2.69 -5.64 -15.28
C ILE A 84 -2.93 -5.50 -13.77
N SER A 85 -1.95 -5.01 -13.02
CA SER A 85 -2.06 -4.91 -11.56
C SER A 85 -3.19 -3.98 -11.10
N MET A 86 -3.33 -2.80 -11.71
CA MET A 86 -4.46 -1.91 -11.42
C MET A 86 -5.80 -2.54 -11.75
N THR A 87 -5.93 -3.19 -12.91
CA THR A 87 -7.16 -3.89 -13.31
C THR A 87 -7.51 -4.97 -12.28
N THR A 88 -6.55 -5.78 -11.86
CA THR A 88 -6.79 -6.84 -10.87
C THR A 88 -7.15 -6.26 -9.49
N ILE A 89 -6.52 -5.16 -9.05
CA ILE A 89 -6.87 -4.49 -7.78
C ILE A 89 -8.30 -3.96 -7.83
N MET A 90 -8.72 -3.33 -8.94
CA MET A 90 -10.09 -2.85 -9.12
C MET A 90 -11.11 -3.98 -9.11
N VAL A 91 -10.89 -5.03 -9.91
CA VAL A 91 -11.81 -6.18 -10.01
C VAL A 91 -11.92 -6.91 -8.66
N SER A 92 -10.78 -7.20 -8.02
CA SER A 92 -10.78 -7.79 -6.67
C SER A 92 -11.43 -6.88 -5.64
N GLY A 93 -11.26 -5.55 -5.74
CA GLY A 93 -11.90 -4.55 -4.90
C GLY A 93 -13.43 -4.58 -4.98
N VAL A 94 -13.97 -4.73 -6.20
CA VAL A 94 -15.42 -4.87 -6.41
C VAL A 94 -15.93 -6.16 -5.77
N PHE A 95 -15.22 -7.28 -5.91
CA PHE A 95 -15.65 -8.56 -5.32
C PHE A 95 -15.57 -8.62 -3.79
N ILE A 96 -14.67 -7.85 -3.16
CA ILE A 96 -14.55 -7.78 -1.69
C ILE A 96 -15.38 -6.64 -1.07
N SER A 97 -15.99 -5.77 -1.90
CA SER A 97 -16.81 -4.64 -1.44
C SER A 97 -17.99 -5.13 -0.61
N LYS A 98 -18.22 -4.47 0.54
CA LYS A 98 -19.30 -4.80 1.47
C LYS A 98 -20.45 -3.79 1.41
N ILE A 99 -20.15 -2.56 1.00
CA ILE A 99 -21.08 -1.43 1.12
C ILE A 99 -21.62 -1.03 -0.25
N LEU A 100 -20.75 -0.83 -1.24
CA LEU A 100 -21.16 -0.35 -2.57
C LEU A 100 -21.71 -1.44 -3.49
N PHE A 101 -21.15 -2.65 -3.44
CA PHE A 101 -21.54 -3.74 -4.33
C PHE A 101 -21.96 -5.01 -3.57
N PRO A 102 -22.95 -4.95 -2.67
CA PRO A 102 -23.33 -6.09 -1.83
C PRO A 102 -23.81 -7.30 -2.64
N SER A 103 -24.47 -7.09 -3.79
CA SER A 103 -24.96 -8.16 -4.66
C SER A 103 -23.86 -8.89 -5.44
N MET A 104 -22.70 -8.28 -5.61
CA MET A 104 -21.51 -8.87 -6.27
C MET A 104 -20.46 -9.35 -5.26
N HIS A 105 -20.82 -9.36 -3.97
CA HIS A 105 -19.96 -9.87 -2.91
C HIS A 105 -19.89 -11.40 -3.00
N ILE A 106 -18.85 -11.94 -3.63
CA ILE A 106 -18.67 -13.39 -3.82
C ILE A 106 -18.08 -14.07 -2.55
N GLY A 107 -18.44 -13.55 -1.38
CA GLY A 107 -18.02 -14.02 -0.06
C GLY A 107 -16.63 -13.54 0.36
N ASP A 108 -16.29 -13.76 1.64
CA ASP A 108 -14.98 -13.49 2.26
C ASP A 108 -13.86 -14.42 1.73
N GLN A 109 -13.88 -14.75 0.43
CA GLN A 109 -12.87 -15.58 -0.20
C GLN A 109 -11.50 -14.93 -0.04
N MET A 110 -10.69 -15.59 0.79
CA MET A 110 -9.38 -15.12 1.23
C MET A 110 -8.49 -14.76 0.04
N TRP A 111 -8.65 -15.47 -1.08
CA TRP A 111 -7.91 -15.25 -2.32
C TRP A 111 -8.02 -13.81 -2.84
N PHE A 112 -9.24 -13.25 -2.96
CA PHE A 112 -9.41 -11.90 -3.48
C PHE A 112 -8.79 -10.85 -2.55
N LYS A 113 -8.89 -11.03 -1.24
CA LYS A 113 -8.26 -10.13 -0.25
C LYS A 113 -6.74 -10.18 -0.34
N ILE A 114 -6.17 -11.38 -0.40
CA ILE A 114 -4.72 -11.57 -0.53
C ILE A 114 -4.23 -10.93 -1.83
N ALA A 115 -4.90 -11.19 -2.96
CA ALA A 115 -4.55 -10.62 -4.26
C ALA A 115 -4.65 -9.09 -4.24
N HIS A 116 -5.75 -8.54 -3.71
CA HIS A 116 -5.97 -7.10 -3.63
C HIS A 116 -4.88 -6.38 -2.83
N ILE A 117 -4.58 -6.88 -1.62
CA ILE A 117 -3.56 -6.30 -0.74
C ILE A 117 -2.17 -6.46 -1.37
N SER A 118 -1.84 -7.67 -1.83
CA SER A 118 -0.54 -7.99 -2.39
C SER A 118 -0.21 -7.15 -3.62
N LEU A 119 -1.14 -7.10 -4.57
CA LEU A 119 -0.98 -6.31 -5.78
C LEU A 119 -0.94 -4.82 -5.46
N SER A 120 -1.66 -4.33 -4.44
CA SER A 120 -1.58 -2.92 -4.04
C SER A 120 -0.15 -2.53 -3.67
N PHE A 121 0.53 -3.30 -2.81
CA PHE A 121 1.92 -3.04 -2.44
C PHE A 121 2.87 -3.15 -3.64
N MET A 122 2.69 -4.14 -4.51
CA MET A 122 3.48 -4.28 -5.74
C MET A 122 3.25 -3.11 -6.69
N THR A 123 2.02 -2.62 -6.80
CA THR A 123 1.70 -1.48 -7.66
C THR A 123 2.28 -0.19 -7.08
N LEU A 124 2.35 -0.01 -5.76
CA LEU A 124 3.03 1.15 -5.16
C LEU A 124 4.50 1.23 -5.61
N ILE A 125 5.23 0.12 -5.56
CA ILE A 125 6.60 0.03 -6.05
C ILE A 125 6.64 0.36 -7.54
N THR A 126 5.77 -0.29 -8.32
CA THR A 126 5.75 -0.14 -9.78
C THR A 126 5.42 1.29 -10.21
N VAL A 127 4.50 1.98 -9.53
CA VAL A 127 4.17 3.40 -9.73
C VAL A 127 5.36 4.28 -9.40
N GLY A 128 6.07 4.02 -8.29
CA GLY A 128 7.29 4.75 -7.95
C GLY A 128 8.37 4.63 -9.04
N ILE A 129 8.58 3.41 -9.56
CA ILE A 129 9.51 3.19 -10.69
C ILE A 129 9.02 3.89 -11.96
N HIS A 130 7.72 3.81 -12.27
CA HIS A 130 7.11 4.51 -13.41
C HIS A 130 7.40 6.01 -13.37
N ILE A 131 7.08 6.67 -12.25
CA ILE A 131 7.31 8.10 -12.06
C ILE A 131 8.81 8.42 -12.16
N GLY A 132 9.67 7.61 -11.56
CA GLY A 132 11.12 7.77 -11.62
C GLY A 132 11.68 7.71 -13.05
N LEU A 133 11.16 6.79 -13.88
CA LEU A 133 11.54 6.67 -15.29
C LEU A 133 11.09 7.89 -16.11
N HIS A 134 9.91 8.44 -15.78
CA HIS A 134 9.33 9.59 -16.45
C HIS A 134 9.66 10.95 -15.81
N TRP A 135 10.58 10.99 -14.84
CA TRP A 135 10.90 12.17 -14.03
C TRP A 135 11.31 13.41 -14.84
N LYS A 136 12.02 13.22 -15.97
CA LYS A 136 12.39 14.32 -16.87
C LYS A 136 11.16 15.03 -17.46
N TRP A 137 10.12 14.28 -17.79
CA TRP A 137 8.86 14.85 -18.27
C TRP A 137 8.15 15.60 -17.15
N VAL A 138 8.10 15.02 -15.94
CA VAL A 138 7.50 15.67 -14.76
C VAL A 138 8.13 17.05 -14.50
N ILE A 139 9.47 17.12 -14.40
CA ILE A 139 10.17 18.40 -14.21
C ILE A 139 9.88 19.38 -15.35
N SER A 140 9.85 18.90 -16.61
CA SER A 140 9.59 19.73 -17.78
C SER A 140 8.20 20.34 -17.79
N VAL A 141 7.19 19.67 -17.22
CA VAL A 141 5.85 20.22 -17.05
C VAL A 141 5.81 21.17 -15.85
N CYS A 142 6.38 20.77 -14.71
CA CYS A 142 6.42 21.61 -13.50
C CYS A 142 7.13 22.94 -13.73
N SER A 143 8.23 22.96 -14.50
CA SER A 143 8.98 24.18 -14.81
C SER A 143 8.24 25.18 -15.69
N ARG A 144 7.15 24.74 -16.32
CA ARG A 144 6.26 25.61 -17.11
C ARG A 144 5.12 26.19 -16.29
N ILE A 145 4.81 25.58 -15.14
CA ILE A 145 3.76 26.03 -14.22
C ILE A 145 4.36 26.98 -13.19
N VAL A 146 5.50 26.59 -12.62
CA VAL A 146 6.24 27.38 -11.66
C VAL A 146 7.51 27.88 -12.35
N PRO A 147 7.68 29.20 -12.53
CA PRO A 147 8.95 29.74 -13.00
C PRO A 147 10.00 29.44 -11.93
N PHE A 148 10.76 28.36 -12.12
CA PHE A 148 11.93 28.13 -11.29
C PHE A 148 12.90 29.29 -11.54
N ALA A 149 12.97 30.23 -10.59
CA ALA A 149 13.99 31.26 -10.60
C ALA A 149 15.35 30.58 -10.79
N LYS A 150 16.23 31.14 -11.64
CA LYS A 150 17.56 30.57 -11.91
C LYS A 150 18.21 30.19 -10.59
N THR A 151 18.32 28.89 -10.33
CA THR A 151 18.87 28.43 -9.07
C THR A 151 20.36 28.75 -9.07
N LYS A 152 20.80 29.47 -8.03
CA LYS A 152 22.23 29.69 -7.74
C LYS A 152 22.94 28.32 -7.68
N ALA A 153 24.27 28.27 -7.80
CA ALA A 153 25.04 27.02 -7.78
C ALA A 153 24.68 26.06 -6.62
N TRP A 154 24.17 26.61 -5.51
CA TRP A 154 23.67 25.87 -4.35
C TRP A 154 22.40 25.03 -4.57
N GLY A 155 21.56 25.37 -5.56
CA GLY A 155 20.31 24.65 -5.80
C GLY A 155 20.51 23.17 -6.16
N GLY A 156 21.63 22.85 -6.82
CA GLY A 156 22.01 21.47 -7.11
C GLY A 156 22.37 20.67 -5.85
N TYR A 157 22.99 21.30 -4.85
CA TYR A 157 23.32 20.67 -3.57
C TYR A 157 22.07 20.54 -2.69
N ALA A 158 21.23 21.58 -2.63
CA ALA A 158 19.95 21.53 -1.91
C ALA A 158 19.04 20.42 -2.44
N ALA A 159 18.93 20.23 -3.76
CA ALA A 159 18.15 19.15 -4.35
C ALA A 159 18.70 17.75 -4.01
N LYS A 160 20.04 17.60 -3.94
CA LYS A 160 20.66 16.35 -3.50
C LYS A 160 20.39 16.08 -2.02
N LEU A 161 20.50 17.10 -1.17
CA LEU A 161 20.21 16.99 0.26
C LEU A 161 18.74 16.59 0.48
N ALA A 162 17.80 17.24 -0.22
CA ALA A 162 16.39 16.88 -0.17
C ALA A 162 16.16 15.43 -0.61
N ALA A 163 16.83 14.96 -1.67
CA ALA A 163 16.73 13.56 -2.08
C ALA A 163 17.28 12.60 -1.02
N VAL A 164 18.38 12.92 -0.34
CA VAL A 164 18.91 12.11 0.76
C VAL A 164 17.93 12.07 1.94
N LEU A 165 17.37 13.21 2.33
CA LEU A 165 16.39 13.29 3.41
C LEU A 165 15.14 12.46 3.09
N LEU A 166 14.61 12.56 1.86
CA LEU A 166 13.48 11.75 1.41
C LEU A 166 13.81 10.25 1.38
N LEU A 167 15.03 9.87 0.98
CA LEU A 167 15.47 8.47 1.04
C LEU A 167 15.54 7.95 2.48
N LEU A 168 16.10 8.73 3.41
CA LEU A 168 16.18 8.34 4.82
C LEU A 168 14.78 8.23 5.45
N PHE A 169 13.92 9.22 5.19
CA PHE A 169 12.54 9.21 5.66
C PHE A 169 11.75 8.03 5.08
N GLY A 170 11.83 7.81 3.77
CA GLY A 170 11.17 6.68 3.11
C GLY A 170 11.69 5.33 3.59
N ALA A 171 13.01 5.18 3.81
CA ALA A 171 13.58 3.95 4.37
C ALA A 171 13.12 3.70 5.82
N TYR A 172 13.01 4.76 6.63
CA TYR A 172 12.43 4.68 7.96
C TYR A 172 10.97 4.19 7.91
N GLU A 173 10.14 4.79 7.05
CA GLU A 173 8.73 4.40 6.89
C GLU A 173 8.60 2.95 6.36
N MET A 174 9.47 2.52 5.44
CA MET A 174 9.51 1.13 4.97
C MET A 174 9.78 0.15 6.10
N ASN A 175 10.67 0.50 7.03
CA ASN A 175 10.97 -0.32 8.20
C ASN A 175 9.83 -0.27 9.24
N ALA A 176 9.29 0.92 9.52
CA ALA A 176 8.20 1.12 10.48
C ALA A 176 6.90 0.41 10.08
N THR A 177 6.64 0.28 8.77
CA THR A 177 5.44 -0.37 8.22
C THR A 177 5.63 -1.85 7.90
N SER A 178 6.82 -2.42 8.17
CA SER A 178 7.22 -3.75 7.73
C SER A 178 7.01 -3.97 6.22
N PHE A 179 7.19 -2.91 5.42
CA PHE A 179 6.92 -2.91 3.98
C PHE A 179 7.69 -4.04 3.26
N GLY A 180 8.95 -4.25 3.62
CA GLY A 180 9.77 -5.32 3.04
C GLY A 180 9.19 -6.72 3.25
N GLN A 181 8.67 -7.00 4.46
CA GLN A 181 8.02 -8.28 4.75
C GLN A 181 6.73 -8.44 3.95
N ARG A 182 5.92 -7.38 3.84
CA ARG A 182 4.66 -7.38 3.08
C ARG A 182 4.91 -7.68 1.60
N VAL A 183 5.90 -7.02 1.00
CA VAL A 183 6.30 -7.27 -0.38
C VAL A 183 6.90 -8.67 -0.55
N ALA A 184 7.73 -9.14 0.37
CA ALA A 184 8.30 -10.48 0.31
C ALA A 184 7.21 -11.57 0.38
N SER A 185 6.21 -11.41 1.26
CA SER A 185 5.07 -12.33 1.30
C SER A 185 4.26 -12.32 0.00
N THR A 186 4.11 -11.17 -0.66
CA THR A 186 3.51 -11.10 -1.99
C THR A 186 4.35 -11.81 -3.05
N ALA A 187 5.67 -11.65 -3.04
CA ALA A 187 6.56 -12.29 -3.98
C ALA A 187 6.53 -13.82 -3.84
N ASN A 188 6.46 -14.35 -2.61
CA ASN A 188 6.36 -15.78 -2.37
C ASN A 188 5.03 -16.36 -2.88
N LEU A 189 3.91 -15.65 -2.68
CA LEU A 189 2.60 -16.09 -3.18
C LEU A 189 2.52 -16.15 -4.72
N LEU A 190 3.23 -15.25 -5.41
CA LEU A 190 3.31 -15.22 -6.87
C LEU A 190 4.37 -16.19 -7.43
N GLY A 191 5.46 -16.42 -6.69
CA GLY A 191 6.61 -17.20 -7.13
C GLY A 191 6.52 -18.71 -6.86
N SER A 192 5.80 -19.13 -5.82
CA SER A 192 5.77 -20.55 -5.43
C SER A 192 4.81 -21.42 -6.25
N GLY A 193 3.95 -20.86 -7.12
CA GLY A 193 3.06 -21.62 -8.01
C GLY A 193 2.08 -22.61 -7.35
N THR A 194 2.19 -22.81 -6.03
CA THR A 194 1.41 -23.70 -5.18
C THR A 194 0.91 -22.87 -4.02
N ILE A 195 -0.31 -22.37 -4.17
CA ILE A 195 -1.10 -21.94 -3.03
C ILE A 195 -1.53 -23.25 -2.36
N GLN A 196 -0.75 -23.68 -1.37
CA GLN A 196 -1.15 -24.80 -0.54
C GLN A 196 -2.42 -24.36 0.21
N MET A 197 -3.58 -24.77 -0.30
CA MET A 197 -4.86 -24.69 0.39
C MET A 197 -4.82 -25.69 1.55
N GLY A 198 -4.03 -25.38 2.57
CA GLY A 198 -4.04 -26.05 3.87
C GLY A 198 -5.06 -25.35 4.76
N GLY A 199 -6.05 -26.12 5.20
CA GLY A 199 -7.15 -25.65 6.03
C GLY A 199 -6.73 -25.10 7.39
N GLU A 200 -7.69 -24.37 7.96
CA GLU A 200 -7.86 -24.01 9.38
C GLU A 200 -6.74 -23.23 10.10
N GLY A 201 -7.12 -22.05 10.59
CA GLY A 201 -6.58 -21.48 11.83
C GLY A 201 -5.43 -20.45 11.72
N GLY A 202 -4.78 -20.30 10.57
CA GLY A 202 -3.68 -19.34 10.42
C GLY A 202 -4.14 -17.90 10.17
N ARG A 203 -4.02 -17.00 11.16
CA ARG A 203 -4.15 -15.55 10.93
C ARG A 203 -3.15 -15.10 9.85
N PRO A 204 -3.57 -14.41 8.78
CA PRO A 204 -2.64 -14.03 7.71
C PRO A 204 -1.66 -12.95 8.19
N PRO A 205 -0.44 -12.89 7.63
CA PRO A 205 0.58 -11.88 7.98
C PRO A 205 0.07 -10.42 7.84
N PHE A 206 -0.94 -10.21 7.00
CA PHE A 206 -1.51 -8.90 6.68
C PHE A 206 -2.72 -8.50 7.55
N ALA A 207 -3.22 -9.38 8.43
CA ALA A 207 -4.36 -9.04 9.31
C ALA A 207 -3.97 -8.21 10.55
N ALA A 208 -2.67 -8.06 10.82
CA ALA A 208 -2.17 -7.32 11.98
C ALA A 208 -2.05 -5.82 11.69
N GLU A 209 -3.16 -5.15 11.42
CA GLU A 209 -3.18 -3.68 11.38
C GLU A 209 -4.44 -3.16 12.08
N GLY A 210 -4.26 -2.89 13.36
CA GLY A 210 -5.29 -2.39 14.26
C GLY A 210 -4.83 -2.21 15.71
N GLN A 211 -3.71 -2.79 16.14
CA GLN A 211 -3.35 -2.75 17.56
C GLN A 211 -1.85 -2.90 17.80
N ARG A 212 -1.07 -1.83 17.61
CA ARG A 212 0.27 -1.70 18.20
C ARG A 212 0.54 -0.26 18.63
N GLN A 213 -0.04 0.10 19.77
CA GLN A 213 0.52 1.09 20.69
C GLN A 213 0.53 0.44 22.07
N GLY A 214 1.70 0.39 22.69
CA GLY A 214 1.91 -0.29 23.97
C GLY A 214 3.36 -0.74 24.09
N THR A 215 4.27 0.22 24.18
CA THR A 215 5.62 0.00 24.67
C THR A 215 5.50 -0.41 26.13
N GLN A 216 5.83 -1.66 26.47
CA GLN A 216 6.31 -2.01 27.80
C GLN A 216 7.32 -3.16 27.63
N ALA A 217 8.57 -2.80 27.88
CA ALA A 217 9.63 -3.75 28.14
C ALA A 217 9.32 -4.46 29.46
N ALA A 218 9.37 -5.79 29.46
CA ALA A 218 9.59 -6.56 30.66
C ALA A 218 10.56 -7.69 30.30
N GLN A 219 11.67 -7.67 31.02
CA GLN A 219 12.79 -8.60 30.95
C GLN A 219 12.35 -10.04 31.29
N GLY A 220 13.16 -10.98 30.82
CA GLY A 220 12.87 -12.40 30.81
C GLY A 220 12.83 -13.06 32.18
N THR A 221 12.40 -14.31 32.19
CA THR A 221 13.03 -15.39 32.97
C THR A 221 12.66 -16.72 32.32
N GLN A 222 13.67 -17.55 32.10
CA GLN A 222 13.59 -18.93 31.66
C GLN A 222 12.86 -19.78 32.70
N GLY A 223 12.00 -20.70 32.27
CA GLY A 223 11.32 -21.65 33.14
C GLY A 223 10.87 -22.88 32.37
N THR A 224 11.77 -23.84 32.25
CA THR A 224 11.54 -25.23 31.82
C THR A 224 10.63 -25.96 32.81
N GLN A 225 9.65 -26.73 32.34
CA GLN A 225 9.11 -27.99 32.94
C GLN A 225 7.85 -28.40 32.14
N ALA A 226 7.91 -29.44 31.31
CA ALA A 226 7.81 -30.87 31.64
C ALA A 226 6.38 -31.31 32.01
N SER A 227 5.76 -32.04 31.08
CA SER A 227 4.57 -32.87 31.32
C SER A 227 4.83 -33.92 32.40
N PRO A 228 3.77 -34.40 33.07
CA PRO A 228 3.47 -35.82 32.89
C PRO A 228 1.97 -36.14 32.78
N SER A 229 1.74 -37.24 32.08
CA SER A 229 0.49 -37.99 31.94
C SER A 229 0.35 -39.06 33.03
N SER A 230 -0.82 -39.17 33.66
CA SER A 230 -1.42 -40.42 34.21
C SER A 230 -2.84 -40.10 34.72
N GLN A 231 -3.90 -40.65 34.12
CA GLN A 231 -4.59 -41.93 34.39
C GLN A 231 -5.62 -41.91 35.54
N GLY A 232 -6.89 -42.16 35.17
CA GLY A 232 -7.97 -42.76 35.97
C GLY A 232 -8.82 -41.81 36.82
N THR A 233 -10.13 -41.99 37.09
CA THR A 233 -11.17 -42.94 36.70
C THR A 233 -12.51 -42.36 37.21
N GLN A 234 -13.59 -42.51 36.42
CA GLN A 234 -15.04 -42.52 36.70
C GLN A 234 -15.66 -41.88 37.97
N GLY A 235 -16.78 -41.17 37.76
CA GLY A 235 -17.83 -40.98 38.77
C GLY A 235 -18.83 -39.85 38.47
N GLN A 236 -20.01 -40.19 37.95
CA GLN A 236 -21.22 -39.35 37.81
C GLN A 236 -22.33 -39.99 38.68
N PRO A 237 -23.56 -39.43 38.82
CA PRO A 237 -24.01 -38.10 39.25
C PRO A 237 -24.97 -38.20 40.48
N SER A 238 -25.36 -37.07 41.09
CA SER A 238 -26.60 -36.86 41.88
C SER A 238 -26.60 -35.40 42.40
N ARG A 239 -27.67 -34.63 42.60
CA ARG A 239 -29.11 -34.67 42.29
C ARG A 239 -29.69 -33.31 42.76
N ALA A 240 -30.61 -32.72 41.97
CA ALA A 240 -31.74 -31.83 42.31
C ALA A 240 -31.60 -30.58 43.23
N GLY A 241 -32.08 -29.45 42.70
CA GLY A 241 -33.28 -28.76 43.21
C GLY A 241 -33.10 -27.58 44.18
N GLY A 242 -33.69 -26.43 43.85
CA GLY A 242 -33.92 -25.33 44.80
C GLY A 242 -34.10 -23.95 44.15
N GLU A 243 -35.35 -23.49 44.12
CA GLU A 243 -35.85 -22.21 43.59
C GLU A 243 -35.60 -21.00 44.50
N GLU A 244 -35.75 -19.81 43.91
CA GLU A 244 -36.20 -18.52 44.46
C GLU A 244 -35.45 -17.80 45.60
N GLY A 245 -35.36 -16.47 45.45
CA GLY A 245 -35.11 -15.57 46.59
C GLY A 245 -34.38 -14.28 46.23
N GLY A 246 -35.12 -13.28 45.75
CA GLY A 246 -34.59 -11.94 45.51
C GLY A 246 -34.09 -11.25 46.80
N ARG A 247 -33.01 -10.48 46.66
CA ARG A 247 -32.76 -9.36 47.57
C ARG A 247 -31.90 -8.30 46.90
N ALA A 248 -32.54 -7.18 46.58
CA ALA A 248 -31.88 -5.93 46.25
C ALA A 248 -31.03 -5.49 47.45
N VAL A 249 -29.74 -5.22 47.21
CA VAL A 249 -28.91 -4.43 48.11
C VAL A 249 -28.40 -3.23 47.34
N ARG A 250 -28.98 -2.09 47.73
CA ARG A 250 -28.63 -0.73 47.36
C ARG A 250 -27.25 -0.42 47.93
N GLY A 251 -26.25 -0.31 47.06
CA GLY A 251 -24.87 0.04 47.41
C GLY A 251 -24.51 1.40 46.84
N ALA A 252 -24.21 2.32 47.75
CA ALA A 252 -23.90 3.74 47.61
C ALA A 252 -23.08 4.19 46.39
N GLU A 253 -23.48 5.36 45.91
CA GLU A 253 -22.78 6.24 44.98
C GLU A 253 -21.35 6.54 45.44
N GLY A 254 -20.38 6.10 44.65
CA GLY A 254 -19.00 6.54 44.69
C GLY A 254 -18.64 7.13 43.34
N MET A 255 -18.94 8.41 43.15
CA MET A 255 -18.61 9.22 41.98
C MET A 255 -17.09 9.41 41.90
N GLN A 256 -16.38 8.43 41.36
CA GLN A 256 -14.99 8.61 40.92
C GLN A 256 -15.02 8.79 39.41
N ARG A 257 -15.14 10.06 38.98
CA ARG A 257 -14.90 10.49 37.60
C ARG A 257 -13.44 10.17 37.23
N GLY A 258 -13.22 8.96 36.74
CA GLY A 258 -12.06 8.66 35.91
C GLY A 258 -12.12 9.51 34.65
N PRO A 259 -10.97 9.92 34.07
CA PRO A 259 -10.99 10.66 32.82
C PRO A 259 -11.62 9.73 31.78
N GLU A 260 -12.85 10.05 31.37
CA GLU A 260 -13.53 9.33 30.30
C GLU A 260 -12.60 9.34 29.09
N GLY A 261 -12.04 8.16 28.84
CA GLY A 261 -11.30 7.85 27.65
C GLY A 261 -12.19 8.12 26.46
N GLY A 262 -12.01 9.28 25.84
CA GLY A 262 -12.44 9.59 24.50
C GLY A 262 -11.67 8.73 23.49
N ALA A 263 -11.79 7.41 23.58
CA ALA A 263 -11.48 6.47 22.50
C ALA A 263 -12.64 6.45 21.49
N ARG A 264 -13.11 7.64 21.08
CA ARG A 264 -13.79 7.79 19.79
C ARG A 264 -12.70 7.61 18.75
N GLY A 265 -12.79 6.51 17.99
CA GLY A 265 -11.77 6.03 17.07
C GLY A 265 -10.98 7.15 16.41
N ARG A 266 -9.70 7.25 16.76
CA ARG A 266 -8.76 8.18 16.15
C ARG A 266 -8.67 7.81 14.67
N SER A 267 -9.49 8.45 13.84
CA SER A 267 -9.42 8.32 12.39
C SER A 267 -7.96 8.49 12.00
N ALA A 268 -7.39 7.53 11.29
CA ALA A 268 -6.01 7.64 10.86
C ALA A 268 -5.82 8.99 10.17
N ASN A 269 -4.83 9.77 10.62
CA ASN A 269 -4.60 11.11 10.08
C ASN A 269 -4.28 10.97 8.59
N ALA A 270 -5.15 11.47 7.71
CA ALA A 270 -4.97 11.36 6.26
C ALA A 270 -3.58 11.87 5.83
N PHE A 271 -3.13 12.96 6.46
CA PHE A 271 -1.79 13.52 6.25
C PHE A 271 -0.67 12.52 6.58
N GLN A 272 -0.78 11.79 7.68
CA GLN A 272 0.21 10.79 8.08
C GLN A 272 0.27 9.64 7.08
N VAL A 273 -0.89 9.17 6.62
CA VAL A 273 -0.98 8.12 5.60
C VAL A 273 -0.33 8.58 4.29
N LEU A 274 -0.63 9.79 3.85
CA LEU A 274 0.03 10.38 2.70
C LEU A 274 1.55 10.47 2.89
N ALA A 275 2.02 10.99 4.03
CA ALA A 275 3.44 11.12 4.32
C ALA A 275 4.16 9.76 4.28
N THR A 276 3.58 8.74 4.92
CA THR A 276 4.12 7.37 4.93
C THR A 276 4.25 6.81 3.51
N TYR A 277 3.16 6.76 2.73
CA TYR A 277 3.18 6.09 1.43
C TYR A 277 3.87 6.91 0.33
N PHE A 278 3.80 8.25 0.36
CA PHE A 278 4.63 9.09 -0.52
C PHE A 278 6.11 9.01 -0.13
N GLY A 279 6.42 8.90 1.17
CA GLY A 279 7.78 8.66 1.67
C GLY A 279 8.35 7.37 1.09
N ILE A 280 7.63 6.25 1.25
CA ILE A 280 8.01 4.95 0.66
C ILE A 280 8.15 5.06 -0.87
N MET A 281 7.18 5.65 -1.56
CA MET A 281 7.21 5.79 -3.02
C MET A 281 8.40 6.64 -3.50
N SER A 282 8.79 7.67 -2.74
CA SER A 282 9.92 8.53 -3.06
C SER A 282 11.24 7.75 -3.16
N VAL A 283 11.40 6.67 -2.37
CA VAL A 283 12.58 5.80 -2.44
C VAL A 283 12.72 5.20 -3.84
N PHE A 284 11.64 4.60 -4.34
CA PHE A 284 11.63 3.99 -5.67
C PHE A 284 11.77 5.01 -6.79
N VAL A 285 11.18 6.21 -6.64
CA VAL A 285 11.34 7.30 -7.62
C VAL A 285 12.80 7.75 -7.69
N ILE A 286 13.43 8.03 -6.55
CA ILE A 286 14.80 8.55 -6.47
C ILE A 286 15.80 7.51 -6.97
N VAL A 287 15.70 6.26 -6.49
CA VAL A 287 16.56 5.17 -6.94
C VAL A 287 16.46 4.98 -8.46
N THR A 288 15.24 4.90 -8.99
CA THR A 288 15.01 4.74 -10.44
C THR A 288 15.60 5.90 -11.24
N TYR A 289 15.39 7.15 -10.80
CA TYR A 289 15.95 8.33 -11.44
C TYR A 289 17.49 8.27 -11.53
N TYR A 290 18.16 7.92 -10.43
CA TYR A 290 19.63 7.84 -10.42
C TYR A 290 20.16 6.67 -11.25
N LEU A 291 19.45 5.55 -11.31
CA LEU A 291 19.77 4.43 -12.20
C LEU A 291 19.65 4.83 -13.67
N GLU A 292 18.55 5.47 -14.09
CA GLU A 292 18.34 5.95 -15.46
C GLU A 292 19.40 6.99 -15.86
N LYS A 293 19.73 7.90 -14.93
CA LYS A 293 20.78 8.91 -15.11
C LYS A 293 22.16 8.28 -15.28
N ARG A 294 22.51 7.26 -14.47
CA ARG A 294 23.80 6.55 -14.56
C ARG A 294 23.91 5.77 -15.86
N TRP A 295 22.85 5.06 -16.24
CA TRP A 295 22.79 4.28 -17.48
C TRP A 295 22.94 5.16 -18.72
N SER A 296 22.25 6.31 -18.74
CA SER A 296 22.33 7.28 -19.84
C SER A 296 23.73 7.88 -20.00
N ARG A 297 24.44 8.15 -18.89
CA ARG A 297 25.82 8.64 -18.93
C ARG A 297 26.78 7.61 -19.49
N ARG A 298 26.67 6.34 -19.07
CA ARG A 298 27.51 5.24 -19.59
C ARG A 298 27.37 5.08 -21.10
N LYS A 299 26.15 5.09 -21.63
CA LYS A 299 25.93 5.02 -23.09
C LYS A 299 26.54 6.19 -23.86
N ARG A 300 26.53 7.40 -23.29
CA ARG A 300 27.15 8.57 -23.91
C ARG A 300 28.68 8.46 -23.91
N ALA A 301 29.28 7.96 -22.83
CA ALA A 301 30.73 7.73 -22.76
C ALA A 301 31.18 6.71 -23.82
N VAL A 302 30.51 5.55 -23.89
CA VAL A 302 30.83 4.50 -24.88
C VAL A 302 30.69 5.00 -26.33
N LYS A 303 29.75 5.90 -26.62
CA LYS A 303 29.57 6.49 -27.96
C LYS A 303 30.62 7.57 -28.29
N LEU A 304 31.29 8.15 -27.29
CA LEU A 304 32.37 9.11 -27.51
C LEU A 304 33.73 8.43 -27.68
N GLU A 305 33.85 7.16 -27.25
CA GLU A 305 35.05 6.33 -27.36
C GLU A 305 35.07 5.41 -28.60
N ALA A 306 33.98 5.42 -29.40
CA ALA A 306 33.79 4.62 -30.62
C ALA A 306 33.61 5.52 -31.84
#